data_AF-A0A831NWD4-F1
#
_entry.id   AF-A0A831NWD4-F1
#
_cell.length_a   1.000
_cell.length_b   1.000
_cell.length_c   1.000
_cell.angle_alpha   90.00
_cell.angle_beta   90.00
_cell.angle_gamma   90.00
#
_symmetry.space_group_name_H-M   'P 1'
#
loop_
_entity.id
_entity.type
_entity.pdbx_description
1 polymer ?
#
loop_
_entity_poly.entity_id
_entity_poly.type
_entity_poly.pdbx_seq_one_letter_code
_entity_poly.pdbx_strand_id
1 'polypeptide(L)'
;ARKKTIEEGGDVLIVEGSIPGADERFCKVAGEPFVKSGREAAAGAAAVNAIGACATYGGIPGNTPSKGMGIGAAMDKGLVPKKPLINVPLCPVHPDHLVGTIVYYLLYNKPPPMDHLGRPIMFFDKLIHDNCERRGHFENGEFLTDWNEPSQRNWCMYLQGCKGPFTHSDCPKRRWNDGLNWCIGSSAPCQGCAEPEFYAGMAPLYVKTKEIAGLRIETVGAVMGGVVAAGLAGHFIGQAATGRLGKGGPKEEGGEN
;
A
#
# COMPACT_ATOMS: atom_id res chain seq x y z
N ALA A 1 28.29 -7.00 19.68
CA ALA A 1 26.86 -7.33 19.61
C ALA A 1 26.49 -7.87 18.22
N ARG A 2 26.37 -7.03 17.17
CA ARG A 2 25.96 -7.45 15.81
C ARG A 2 26.59 -8.74 15.29
N LYS A 3 27.93 -8.82 15.23
CA LYS A 3 28.64 -9.99 14.69
C LYS A 3 28.30 -11.28 15.43
N LYS A 4 28.30 -11.22 16.77
CA LYS A 4 27.94 -12.34 17.64
C LYS A 4 26.51 -12.83 17.36
N THR A 5 25.54 -11.92 17.27
CA THR A 5 24.14 -12.28 16.96
C THR A 5 24.01 -12.97 15.60
N ILE A 6 24.72 -12.47 14.58
CA ILE A 6 24.72 -13.07 13.23
C ILE A 6 25.33 -14.48 13.25
N GLU A 7 26.41 -14.68 14.01
CA GLU A 7 27.10 -15.98 14.15
C GLU A 7 26.26 -17.00 14.91
N GLU A 8 25.51 -16.57 15.94
CA GLU A 8 24.56 -17.42 16.67
C GLU A 8 23.36 -17.83 15.80
N GLY A 9 22.87 -16.91 14.96
CA GLY A 9 21.77 -17.14 14.03
C GLY A 9 20.43 -17.41 14.71
N GLY A 10 19.43 -17.77 13.90
CA GLY A 10 18.07 -18.03 14.38
C GLY A 10 17.25 -16.76 14.68
N ASP A 11 17.82 -15.58 14.46
CA ASP A 11 17.17 -14.30 14.70
C ASP A 11 16.11 -13.95 13.63
N VAL A 12 15.16 -13.10 14.02
CA VAL A 12 14.27 -12.42 13.07
C VAL A 12 14.92 -11.12 12.65
N LEU A 13 15.45 -11.09 11.43
CA LEU A 13 16.10 -9.91 10.87
C LEU A 13 15.04 -8.91 10.42
N ILE A 14 15.04 -7.71 11.00
CA ILE A 14 14.21 -6.59 10.54
C ILE A 14 15.06 -5.74 9.59
N VAL A 15 14.51 -5.45 8.41
CA VAL A 15 15.17 -4.61 7.41
C VAL A 15 14.29 -3.41 7.09
N GLU A 16 14.86 -2.22 7.32
CA GLU A 16 14.29 -0.94 6.92
C GLU A 16 15.17 -0.31 5.82
N GLY A 17 14.53 0.39 4.90
CA GLY A 17 15.20 1.03 3.75
C GLY A 17 15.39 0.07 2.57
N SER A 18 15.89 0.61 1.46
CA SER A 18 16.09 -0.11 0.20
C SER A 18 17.56 -0.34 -0.10
N ILE A 19 17.88 -1.43 -0.78
CA ILE A 19 19.22 -1.70 -1.29
C ILE A 19 19.40 -0.97 -2.63
N PRO A 20 20.47 -0.17 -2.85
CA PRO A 20 20.70 0.45 -4.15
C PRO A 20 20.78 -0.57 -5.29
N GLY A 21 20.01 -0.35 -6.36
CA GLY A 21 19.97 -1.24 -7.51
C GLY A 21 20.82 -0.78 -8.70
N ALA A 22 21.13 0.51 -8.80
CA ALA A 22 21.94 1.07 -9.88
C ALA A 22 23.44 1.02 -9.59
N ASP A 23 23.84 1.46 -8.39
CA ASP A 23 25.23 1.48 -7.94
C ASP A 23 25.26 1.32 -6.42
N GLU A 24 26.05 0.39 -5.92
CA GLU A 24 26.13 0.08 -4.49
C GLU A 24 26.69 1.24 -3.65
N ARG A 25 27.37 2.21 -4.29
CA ARG A 25 27.93 3.42 -3.66
C ARG A 25 26.86 4.43 -3.24
N PHE A 26 25.63 4.32 -3.74
CA PHE A 26 24.52 5.18 -3.31
C PHE A 26 24.18 5.01 -1.82
N CYS A 27 24.56 3.89 -1.20
CA CYS A 27 24.42 3.70 0.24
C CYS A 27 25.59 2.89 0.80
N LYS A 28 26.44 3.55 1.59
CA LYS A 28 27.55 2.92 2.30
C LYS A 28 27.40 3.12 3.79
N VAL A 29 27.60 2.05 4.55
CA VAL A 29 27.64 2.07 6.02
C VAL A 29 29.06 1.70 6.45
N ALA A 30 29.72 2.57 7.22
CA ALA A 30 31.11 2.39 7.64
C ALA A 30 32.08 2.09 6.47
N GLY A 31 31.87 2.74 5.32
CA GLY A 31 32.73 2.55 4.14
C GLY A 31 32.42 1.30 3.30
N GLU A 32 31.42 0.51 3.66
CA GLU A 32 31.01 -0.71 2.97
C GLU A 32 29.62 -0.58 2.34
N PRO A 33 29.37 -1.15 1.16
CA PRO A 33 28.04 -1.11 0.54
C PRO A 33 26.95 -1.73 1.42
N PHE A 34 25.78 -1.09 1.50
CA PHE A 34 24.68 -1.55 2.36
C PHE A 34 24.23 -2.99 2.09
N VAL A 35 24.31 -3.45 0.83
CA VAL A 35 23.97 -4.84 0.45
C VAL A 35 24.82 -5.88 1.20
N LYS A 36 26.08 -5.55 1.55
CA LYS A 36 26.94 -6.40 2.37
C LYS A 36 26.36 -6.61 3.76
N SER A 37 25.85 -5.55 4.38
CA SER A 37 25.19 -5.64 5.68
C SER A 37 23.95 -6.53 5.64
N GLY A 38 23.14 -6.40 4.59
CA GLY A 38 21.99 -7.27 4.34
C GLY A 38 22.38 -8.73 4.13
N ARG A 39 23.42 -9.00 3.34
CA ARG A 39 23.94 -10.35 3.08
C ARG A 39 24.45 -11.04 4.34
N GLU A 40 25.26 -10.33 5.13
CA GLU A 40 25.80 -10.85 6.39
C GLU A 40 24.68 -11.12 7.40
N ALA A 41 23.78 -10.16 7.60
CA ALA A 41 22.71 -10.28 8.58
C ALA A 41 21.71 -11.39 8.20
N ALA A 42 21.39 -11.52 6.91
CA ALA A 42 20.46 -12.53 6.44
C ALA A 42 21.08 -13.94 6.37
N ALA A 43 22.39 -14.14 6.60
CA ALA A 43 22.99 -15.48 6.51
C ALA A 43 22.48 -16.41 7.63
N GLY A 44 22.48 -15.91 8.87
CA GLY A 44 22.05 -16.63 10.07
C GLY A 44 20.55 -16.54 10.39
N ALA A 45 19.84 -15.57 9.80
CA ALA A 45 18.44 -15.28 10.15
C ALA A 45 17.50 -16.47 9.91
N ALA A 46 16.55 -16.67 10.83
CA ALA A 46 15.45 -17.62 10.69
C ALA A 46 14.34 -17.09 9.78
N ALA A 47 14.11 -15.78 9.80
CA ALA A 47 13.20 -15.06 8.91
C ALA A 47 13.66 -13.62 8.72
N VAL A 48 13.21 -13.00 7.63
CA VAL A 48 13.44 -11.60 7.30
C VAL A 48 12.09 -10.88 7.28
N ASN A 49 11.97 -9.84 8.10
CA ASN A 49 10.83 -8.93 8.12
C ASN A 49 11.23 -7.63 7.40
N ALA A 50 10.73 -7.46 6.17
CA ALA A 50 10.95 -6.27 5.37
C ALA A 50 9.90 -5.21 5.73
N ILE A 51 10.33 -4.13 6.38
CA ILE A 51 9.42 -3.14 6.93
C ILE A 51 9.38 -1.88 6.06
N GLY A 52 8.15 -1.45 5.78
CA GLY A 52 7.84 -0.32 4.92
C GLY A 52 8.03 -0.60 3.43
N ALA A 53 7.48 0.28 2.61
CA ALA A 53 7.51 0.17 1.15
C ALA A 53 8.95 0.11 0.58
N CYS A 54 9.91 0.75 1.27
CA CYS A 54 11.31 0.74 0.87
C CYS A 54 11.93 -0.66 0.93
N ALA A 55 11.85 -1.34 2.08
CA ALA A 55 12.43 -2.68 2.22
C ALA A 55 11.62 -3.74 1.49
N THR A 56 10.32 -3.50 1.30
CA THR A 56 9.42 -4.43 0.61
C THR A 56 9.59 -4.37 -0.91
N TYR A 57 9.51 -3.17 -1.49
CA TYR A 57 9.41 -2.98 -2.94
C TYR A 57 10.45 -2.01 -3.53
N GLY A 58 11.24 -1.33 -2.70
CA GLY A 58 12.18 -0.28 -3.10
C GLY A 58 11.67 1.13 -2.80
N GLY A 59 10.35 1.31 -2.66
CA GLY A 59 9.71 2.56 -2.22
C GLY A 59 10.08 3.79 -3.05
N ILE A 60 10.19 4.95 -2.38
CA ILE A 60 10.62 6.19 -3.04
C ILE A 60 12.01 6.02 -3.69
N PRO A 61 13.04 5.46 -3.02
CA PRO A 61 14.36 5.24 -3.62
C PRO A 61 14.35 4.44 -4.94
N GLY A 62 13.42 3.49 -5.13
CA GLY A 62 13.24 2.76 -6.38
C GLY A 62 12.98 3.64 -7.59
N ASN A 63 12.41 4.82 -7.35
CA ASN A 63 12.05 5.82 -8.35
C ASN A 63 13.08 6.96 -8.46
N THR A 64 14.24 6.82 -7.80
CA THR A 64 15.35 7.78 -7.86
C THR A 64 16.50 7.24 -8.73
N PRO A 65 17.59 8.01 -8.96
CA PRO A 65 18.78 7.48 -9.62
C PRO A 65 19.41 6.26 -8.93
N SER A 66 19.17 6.06 -7.62
CA SER A 66 19.72 4.88 -6.91
C SER A 66 19.05 3.57 -7.32
N LYS A 67 17.87 3.63 -7.93
CA LYS A 67 17.04 2.48 -8.31
C LYS A 67 16.91 1.48 -7.15
N GLY A 68 16.61 2.00 -5.95
CA GLY A 68 16.46 1.20 -4.74
C GLY A 68 15.52 0.02 -4.93
N MET A 69 15.89 -1.14 -4.40
CA MET A 69 15.10 -2.37 -4.45
C MET A 69 14.88 -2.91 -3.03
N GLY A 70 13.74 -3.59 -2.85
CA GLY A 70 13.46 -4.29 -1.61
C GLY A 70 14.42 -5.47 -1.38
N ILE A 71 14.48 -5.96 -0.15
CA ILE A 71 15.37 -7.07 0.20
C ILE A 71 14.97 -8.37 -0.50
N GLY A 72 13.67 -8.61 -0.74
CA GLY A 72 13.20 -9.76 -1.51
C GLY A 72 13.79 -9.79 -2.93
N ALA A 73 13.76 -8.65 -3.64
CA ALA A 73 14.37 -8.50 -4.95
C ALA A 73 15.90 -8.69 -4.92
N ALA A 74 16.57 -8.26 -3.84
CA ALA A 74 17.99 -8.53 -3.66
C ALA A 74 18.26 -10.04 -3.43
N MET A 75 17.35 -10.77 -2.77
CA MET A 75 17.42 -12.23 -2.67
C MET A 75 17.18 -12.91 -4.02
N ASP A 76 16.21 -12.46 -4.82
CA ASP A 76 15.95 -12.98 -6.18
C ASP A 76 17.18 -12.84 -7.08
N LYS A 77 17.93 -11.75 -6.95
CA LYS A 77 19.17 -11.50 -7.68
C LYS A 77 20.40 -12.22 -7.11
N GLY A 78 20.25 -13.01 -6.04
CA GLY A 78 21.36 -13.69 -5.37
C GLY A 78 22.34 -12.76 -4.63
N LEU A 79 21.97 -11.49 -4.39
CA LEU A 79 22.81 -10.53 -3.68
C LEU A 79 22.77 -10.74 -2.16
N VAL A 80 21.66 -11.27 -1.66
CA VAL A 80 21.36 -11.62 -0.27
C VAL A 80 20.85 -13.07 -0.23
N PRO A 81 21.19 -13.89 0.79
CA PRO A 81 20.69 -15.25 0.90
C PRO A 81 19.16 -15.32 0.96
N LYS A 82 18.57 -16.33 0.31
CA LYS A 82 17.14 -16.61 0.39
C LYS A 82 16.74 -17.03 1.80
N LYS A 83 15.74 -16.36 2.37
CA LYS A 83 15.15 -16.65 3.68
C LYS A 83 13.62 -16.51 3.62
N PRO A 84 12.89 -17.08 4.59
CA PRO A 84 11.47 -16.77 4.76
C PRO A 84 11.29 -15.25 4.88
N LEU A 85 10.55 -14.65 3.94
CA LEU A 85 10.38 -13.21 3.83
C LEU A 85 8.95 -12.83 4.22
N ILE A 86 8.83 -11.88 5.14
CA ILE A 86 7.57 -11.28 5.58
C ILE A 86 7.60 -9.82 5.13
N ASN A 87 6.69 -9.45 4.25
CA ASN A 87 6.58 -8.11 3.70
C ASN A 87 5.56 -7.30 4.51
N VAL A 88 6.00 -6.24 5.17
CA VAL A 88 5.13 -5.36 5.97
C VAL A 88 5.21 -3.95 5.39
N PRO A 89 4.56 -3.69 4.24
CA PRO A 89 4.65 -2.42 3.51
C PRO A 89 3.91 -1.29 4.24
N LEU A 90 3.71 -0.14 3.55
CA LEU A 90 3.33 1.20 4.03
C LEU A 90 4.52 2.17 4.09
N CYS A 91 4.27 3.48 4.03
CA CYS A 91 5.30 4.51 4.09
C CYS A 91 4.90 5.62 5.08
N PRO A 92 5.27 5.50 6.38
CA PRO A 92 6.11 4.45 6.99
C PRO A 92 5.35 3.15 7.26
N VAL A 93 6.02 2.13 7.79
CA VAL A 93 5.34 0.93 8.34
C VAL A 93 4.39 1.33 9.48
N HIS A 94 3.24 0.68 9.61
CA HIS A 94 2.37 0.90 10.77
C HIS A 94 2.99 0.25 12.02
N PRO A 95 3.10 0.95 13.18
CA PRO A 95 3.69 0.38 14.39
C PRO A 95 3.08 -0.95 14.83
N ASP A 96 1.75 -1.06 14.87
CA ASP A 96 1.07 -2.32 15.22
C ASP A 96 1.32 -3.44 14.20
N HIS A 97 1.53 -3.13 12.91
CA HIS A 97 1.82 -4.16 11.92
C HIS A 97 3.21 -4.75 12.19
N LEU A 98 4.18 -3.89 12.51
CA LEU A 98 5.53 -4.31 12.90
C LEU A 98 5.49 -5.15 14.19
N VAL A 99 4.95 -4.59 15.27
CA VAL A 99 4.91 -5.26 16.57
C VAL A 99 4.08 -6.53 16.50
N GLY A 100 2.90 -6.49 15.85
CA GLY A 100 2.03 -7.65 15.69
C GLY A 100 2.70 -8.78 14.90
N THR A 101 3.46 -8.46 13.85
CA THR A 101 4.23 -9.45 13.10
C THR A 101 5.32 -10.10 13.94
N ILE A 102 6.07 -9.30 14.71
CA ILE A 102 7.11 -9.80 15.62
C ILE A 102 6.50 -10.71 16.68
N VAL A 103 5.46 -10.24 17.37
CA VAL A 103 4.77 -11.00 18.42
C VAL A 103 4.19 -12.31 17.87
N TYR A 104 3.58 -12.28 16.68
CA TYR A 104 3.09 -13.50 16.04
C TYR A 104 4.21 -14.52 15.85
N TYR A 105 5.35 -14.09 15.29
CA TYR A 105 6.48 -14.98 15.06
C TYR A 105 7.01 -15.57 16.37
N LEU A 106 7.15 -14.75 17.42
CA LEU A 106 7.62 -15.20 18.73
C LEU A 106 6.67 -16.21 19.39
N LEU A 107 5.36 -16.05 19.22
CA LEU A 107 4.36 -16.94 19.81
C LEU A 107 4.26 -18.29 19.08
N TYR A 108 4.36 -18.29 17.76
CA TYR A 108 4.09 -19.47 16.93
C TYR A 108 5.34 -20.08 16.29
N ASN A 109 6.50 -19.46 16.47
CA ASN A 109 7.78 -19.83 15.87
C ASN A 109 7.70 -20.04 14.34
N LYS A 110 6.86 -19.24 13.67
CA LYS A 110 6.65 -19.26 12.21
C LYS A 110 6.05 -17.95 11.71
N PRO A 111 6.21 -17.60 10.42
CA PRO A 111 5.54 -16.46 9.81
C PRO A 111 4.00 -16.55 9.93
N PRO A 112 3.29 -15.40 9.99
CA PRO A 112 1.84 -15.38 9.86
C PRO A 112 1.39 -15.88 8.47
N PRO A 113 0.11 -16.27 8.30
CA PRO A 113 -0.46 -16.46 6.97
C PRO A 113 -0.29 -15.18 6.13
N MET A 114 0.22 -15.34 4.92
CA MET A 114 0.53 -14.23 4.02
C MET A 114 -0.23 -14.37 2.70
N ASP A 115 -0.49 -13.23 2.06
CA ASP A 115 -0.99 -13.20 0.70
C ASP A 115 0.10 -13.54 -0.33
N HIS A 116 -0.26 -13.49 -1.60
CA HIS A 116 0.66 -13.78 -2.72
C HIS A 116 1.83 -12.80 -2.86
N LEU A 117 1.78 -11.64 -2.19
CA LEU A 117 2.88 -10.67 -2.13
C LEU A 117 3.72 -10.84 -0.86
N GLY A 118 3.45 -11.86 -0.05
CA GLY A 118 4.16 -12.10 1.22
C GLY A 118 3.73 -11.16 2.34
N ARG A 119 2.55 -10.53 2.25
CA ARG A 119 2.03 -9.61 3.27
C ARG A 119 1.15 -10.33 4.28
N PRO A 120 1.28 -10.08 5.60
CA PRO A 120 0.39 -10.70 6.60
C PRO A 120 -1.09 -10.40 6.33
N ILE A 121 -1.90 -11.45 6.10
CA ILE A 121 -3.32 -11.31 5.72
C ILE A 121 -4.11 -10.51 6.76
N MET A 122 -3.76 -10.65 8.04
CA MET A 122 -4.41 -9.95 9.15
C MET A 122 -4.39 -8.40 9.04
N PHE A 123 -3.49 -7.83 8.23
CA PHE A 123 -3.37 -6.38 8.01
C PHE A 123 -3.74 -5.94 6.58
N PHE A 124 -3.63 -6.86 5.60
CA PHE A 124 -3.66 -6.54 4.17
C PHE A 124 -4.74 -7.30 3.38
N ASP A 125 -5.70 -7.96 4.04
CA ASP A 125 -6.78 -8.72 3.37
C ASP A 125 -7.79 -7.86 2.60
N LYS A 126 -8.00 -6.60 3.01
CA LYS A 126 -9.05 -5.74 2.44
C LYS A 126 -8.49 -4.47 1.84
N LEU A 127 -9.17 -3.96 0.81
CA LEU A 127 -8.90 -2.63 0.28
C LEU A 127 -9.32 -1.57 1.30
N ILE A 128 -8.58 -0.47 1.32
CA ILE A 128 -8.92 0.72 2.11
C ILE A 128 -10.35 1.19 1.78
N HIS A 129 -10.73 1.14 0.50
CA HIS A 129 -12.05 1.60 0.05
C HIS A 129 -13.22 0.74 0.54
N ASP A 130 -12.98 -0.51 0.93
CA ASP A 130 -14.04 -1.41 1.41
C ASP A 130 -14.49 -1.06 2.84
N ASN A 131 -13.66 -0.35 3.60
CA ASN A 131 -13.93 0.03 4.99
C ASN A 131 -13.83 1.55 5.23
N CYS A 132 -13.75 2.36 4.17
CA CYS A 132 -13.62 3.81 4.27
C CYS A 132 -14.92 4.46 4.77
N GLU A 133 -14.84 5.35 5.77
CA GLU A 133 -16.04 6.07 6.27
C GLU A 133 -16.72 6.94 5.22
N ARG A 134 -16.00 7.35 4.16
CA ARG A 134 -16.56 8.13 3.04
C ARG A 134 -17.15 7.27 1.93
N ARG A 135 -17.32 5.96 2.13
CA ARG A 135 -17.86 5.03 1.12
C ARG A 135 -19.30 5.35 0.73
N GLY A 136 -20.15 5.76 1.68
CA GLY A 136 -21.51 6.20 1.36
C GLY A 136 -21.55 7.39 0.40
N HIS A 137 -20.66 8.38 0.58
CA HIS A 137 -20.52 9.50 -0.35
C HIS A 137 -20.09 9.05 -1.75
N PHE A 138 -19.17 8.08 -1.85
CA PHE A 138 -18.79 7.50 -3.14
C PHE A 138 -19.99 6.86 -3.86
N GLU A 139 -20.81 6.09 -3.14
CA GLU A 139 -21.97 5.39 -3.69
C GLU A 139 -23.10 6.35 -4.10
N ASN A 140 -23.22 7.49 -3.42
CA ASN A 140 -24.18 8.55 -3.74
C ASN A 140 -23.70 9.51 -4.85
N GLY A 141 -22.47 9.36 -5.35
CA GLY A 141 -21.90 10.28 -6.33
C GLY A 141 -21.44 11.63 -5.76
N GLU A 142 -21.26 11.71 -4.44
CA GLU A 142 -20.81 12.89 -3.70
C GLU A 142 -19.28 12.93 -3.64
N PHE A 143 -18.67 13.67 -4.56
CA PHE A 143 -17.22 13.75 -4.73
C PHE A 143 -16.67 15.14 -4.46
N LEU A 144 -15.58 15.21 -3.70
CA LEU A 144 -14.82 16.45 -3.52
C LEU A 144 -14.28 16.90 -4.89
N THR A 145 -14.71 18.07 -5.36
CA THR A 145 -14.26 18.71 -6.60
C THR A 145 -13.42 19.94 -6.32
N ASP A 146 -13.66 20.64 -5.21
CA ASP A 146 -12.91 21.83 -4.79
C ASP A 146 -12.54 21.74 -3.30
N TRP A 147 -11.25 21.87 -3.00
CA TRP A 147 -10.72 21.87 -1.63
C TRP A 147 -11.24 23.03 -0.77
N ASN A 148 -11.72 24.10 -1.40
CA ASN A 148 -12.24 25.28 -0.73
C ASN A 148 -13.75 25.23 -0.49
N GLU A 149 -14.45 24.18 -0.96
CA GLU A 149 -15.91 24.07 -0.82
C GLU A 149 -16.29 23.36 0.51
N PRO A 150 -16.79 24.09 1.53
CA PRO A 150 -17.03 23.52 2.85
C PRO A 150 -18.11 22.45 2.87
N SER A 151 -19.09 22.52 1.97
CA SER A 151 -20.15 21.50 1.84
C SER A 151 -19.59 20.13 1.41
N GLN A 152 -18.43 20.12 0.76
CA GLN A 152 -17.78 18.91 0.24
C GLN A 152 -16.72 18.32 1.19
N ARG A 153 -16.46 18.93 2.36
CA ARG A 153 -15.33 18.56 3.25
C ARG A 153 -15.22 17.07 3.58
N ASN A 154 -16.37 16.38 3.68
CA ASN A 154 -16.45 14.96 4.03
C ASN A 154 -16.73 14.05 2.83
N TRP A 155 -16.90 14.63 1.64
CA TRP A 155 -17.20 13.88 0.41
C TRP A 155 -16.02 13.02 -0.04
N CYS A 156 -16.30 12.09 -0.95
CA CYS A 156 -15.31 11.14 -1.42
C CYS A 156 -14.22 11.84 -2.24
N MET A 157 -12.95 11.56 -1.93
CA MET A 157 -11.79 12.13 -2.61
C MET A 157 -11.35 11.34 -3.85
N TYR A 158 -12.21 10.49 -4.41
CA TYR A 158 -11.86 9.70 -5.61
C TYR A 158 -11.44 10.59 -6.78
N LEU A 159 -12.13 11.71 -7.00
CA LEU A 159 -11.79 12.68 -8.05
C LEU A 159 -10.53 13.50 -7.74
N GLN A 160 -10.09 13.53 -6.49
CA GLN A 160 -8.84 14.18 -6.06
C GLN A 160 -7.65 13.20 -6.03
N GLY A 161 -7.79 12.03 -6.65
CA GLY A 161 -6.69 11.07 -6.82
C GLY A 161 -6.53 10.06 -5.69
N CYS A 162 -7.54 9.87 -4.84
CA CYS A 162 -7.48 8.82 -3.81
C CYS A 162 -7.27 7.43 -4.42
N LYS A 163 -6.21 6.74 -3.96
CA LYS A 163 -5.83 5.38 -4.37
C LYS A 163 -6.40 4.28 -3.48
N GLY A 164 -7.24 4.63 -2.50
CA GLY A 164 -7.86 3.68 -1.58
C GLY A 164 -8.57 2.48 -2.27
N PRO A 165 -9.19 2.65 -3.45
CA PRO A 165 -9.78 1.52 -4.20
C PRO A 165 -8.78 0.48 -4.74
N PHE A 166 -7.48 0.78 -4.69
CA PHE A 166 -6.41 -0.07 -5.23
C PHE A 166 -5.36 -0.42 -4.17
N THR A 167 -5.61 -0.09 -2.90
CA THR A 167 -4.63 -0.21 -1.81
C THR A 167 -5.17 -1.08 -0.69
N HIS A 168 -4.49 -2.18 -0.41
CA HIS A 168 -4.76 -3.10 0.68
C HIS A 168 -4.10 -2.58 1.95
N SER A 169 -4.89 -2.31 2.98
CA SER A 169 -4.42 -2.01 4.33
C SER A 169 -5.62 -1.79 5.26
N ASP A 170 -5.46 -2.13 6.53
CA ASP A 170 -6.44 -1.87 7.59
C ASP A 170 -6.44 -0.43 8.13
N CYS A 171 -5.76 0.53 7.48
CA CYS A 171 -5.76 1.96 7.80
C CYS A 171 -7.12 2.55 8.25
N PRO A 172 -8.27 2.32 7.57
CA PRO A 172 -9.55 2.87 8.02
C PRO A 172 -10.06 2.26 9.35
N LYS A 173 -9.67 1.02 9.65
CA LYS A 173 -10.09 0.28 10.85
C LYS A 173 -9.17 0.55 12.03
N ARG A 174 -7.86 0.36 11.81
CA ARG A 174 -6.83 0.51 12.85
C ARG A 174 -6.48 1.97 13.11
N ARG A 175 -6.58 2.80 12.07
CA ARG A 175 -6.09 4.19 12.04
C ARG A 175 -4.61 4.23 12.36
N TRP A 176 -4.09 5.42 12.66
CA TRP A 176 -2.70 5.69 12.99
C TRP A 176 -2.65 6.40 14.34
N ASN A 177 -1.49 6.27 15.00
CA ASN A 177 -1.20 6.94 16.26
C ASN A 177 -2.21 6.59 17.36
N ASP A 178 -2.25 5.33 17.79
CA ASP A 178 -3.19 4.84 18.82
C ASP A 178 -4.66 5.06 18.46
N GLY A 179 -5.02 4.72 17.22
CA GLY A 179 -6.41 4.82 16.76
C GLY A 179 -6.90 6.25 16.49
N LEU A 180 -6.03 7.28 16.57
CA LEU A 180 -6.44 8.68 16.46
C LEU A 180 -7.03 9.01 15.09
N ASN A 181 -6.23 8.93 14.02
CA ASN A 181 -6.68 9.35 12.69
C ASN A 181 -5.91 8.63 11.57
N TRP A 182 -6.20 8.93 10.32
CA TRP A 182 -5.57 8.34 9.15
C TRP A 182 -5.67 9.32 7.97
N CYS A 183 -5.04 9.02 6.83
CA CYS A 183 -4.95 9.97 5.72
C CYS A 183 -6.32 10.53 5.32
N ILE A 184 -7.31 9.67 5.05
CA ILE A 184 -8.63 10.10 4.57
C ILE A 184 -9.44 10.80 5.67
N GLY A 185 -9.30 10.36 6.92
CA GLY A 185 -9.89 11.06 8.07
C GLY A 185 -9.33 12.48 8.26
N SER A 186 -8.11 12.73 7.80
CA SER A 186 -7.47 14.07 7.73
C SER A 186 -7.68 14.78 6.39
N SER A 187 -8.62 14.32 5.55
CA SER A 187 -8.87 14.86 4.20
C SER A 187 -7.64 14.83 3.27
N ALA A 188 -6.73 13.88 3.47
CA ALA A 188 -5.63 13.59 2.55
C ALA A 188 -5.97 12.31 1.73
N PRO A 189 -5.94 12.37 0.39
CA PRO A 189 -6.16 11.19 -0.44
C PRO A 189 -5.16 10.08 -0.11
N CYS A 190 -5.62 8.82 -0.12
CA CYS A 190 -4.70 7.69 -0.01
C CYS A 190 -3.72 7.69 -1.20
N GLN A 191 -2.44 7.45 -0.92
CA GLN A 191 -1.35 7.50 -1.89
C GLN A 191 -0.88 6.12 -2.37
N GLY A 192 -1.52 5.04 -1.91
CA GLY A 192 -1.17 3.67 -2.31
C GLY A 192 0.13 3.13 -1.72
N CYS A 193 0.60 3.67 -0.59
CA CYS A 193 1.91 3.32 -0.04
C CYS A 193 2.09 1.89 0.48
N ALA A 194 1.02 1.07 0.51
CA ALA A 194 1.09 -0.35 0.82
C ALA A 194 1.37 -1.25 -0.41
N GLU A 195 1.29 -0.69 -1.62
CA GLU A 195 1.33 -1.46 -2.87
C GLU A 195 2.69 -1.39 -3.57
N PRO A 196 3.06 -2.43 -4.34
CA PRO A 196 4.29 -2.44 -5.16
C PRO A 196 4.43 -1.24 -6.10
N GLU A 197 3.31 -0.72 -6.60
CA GLU A 197 3.26 0.41 -7.52
C GLU A 197 3.66 1.74 -6.87
N PHE A 198 3.73 1.83 -5.54
CA PHE A 198 4.19 3.04 -4.87
C PHE A 198 5.70 3.28 -5.12
N TYR A 199 6.14 4.45 -5.58
CA TYR A 199 5.42 5.70 -5.85
C TYR A 199 5.02 5.85 -7.33
N ALA A 200 5.86 5.42 -8.27
CA ALA A 200 5.71 5.79 -9.68
C ALA A 200 4.40 5.34 -10.34
N GLY A 201 3.89 4.15 -10.01
CA GLY A 201 2.62 3.66 -10.56
C GLY A 201 1.38 4.32 -9.95
N MET A 202 1.55 5.08 -8.86
CA MET A 202 0.48 5.81 -8.17
C MET A 202 0.57 7.33 -8.40
N ALA A 203 1.63 7.81 -9.05
CA ALA A 203 1.83 9.21 -9.39
C ALA A 203 1.19 9.57 -10.75
N PRO A 204 0.70 10.81 -10.95
CA PRO A 204 0.65 11.89 -9.97
C PRO A 204 -0.39 11.63 -8.86
N LEU A 205 -0.12 12.16 -7.66
CA LEU A 205 -0.92 11.84 -6.47
C LEU A 205 -2.32 12.45 -6.48
N TYR A 206 -2.46 13.66 -7.02
CA TYR A 206 -3.69 14.47 -6.96
C TYR A 206 -4.43 14.57 -8.30
N VAL A 207 -4.22 13.63 -9.21
CA VAL A 207 -5.01 13.53 -10.45
C VAL A 207 -6.02 12.40 -10.33
N LYS A 208 -7.15 12.55 -11.02
CA LYS A 208 -8.22 11.55 -11.05
C LYS A 208 -7.63 10.19 -11.37
N THR A 209 -7.96 9.18 -10.57
CA THR A 209 -7.33 7.86 -10.69
C THR A 209 -7.62 7.17 -12.04
N LYS A 210 -8.67 7.59 -12.77
CA LYS A 210 -8.95 7.16 -14.16
C LYS A 210 -7.95 7.71 -15.19
N GLU A 211 -7.23 8.79 -14.86
CA GLU A 211 -6.32 9.51 -15.76
C GLU A 211 -4.85 9.14 -15.52
N ILE A 212 -4.58 8.26 -14.55
CA ILE A 212 -3.22 7.78 -14.27
C ILE A 212 -2.89 6.67 -15.27
N ALA A 213 -2.14 7.05 -16.30
CA ALA A 213 -1.54 6.15 -17.27
C ALA A 213 -0.69 5.09 -16.55
N GLY A 214 -1.19 3.85 -16.48
CA GLY A 214 -0.48 2.72 -15.87
C GLY A 214 -1.33 1.87 -14.94
N LEU A 215 -2.35 2.45 -14.29
CA LEU A 215 -3.45 1.70 -13.67
C LEU A 215 -4.41 1.29 -14.78
N ARG A 216 -3.95 0.41 -15.68
CA ARG A 216 -4.88 -0.42 -16.43
C ARG A 216 -5.67 -1.18 -15.37
N ILE A 217 -6.93 -0.79 -15.22
CA ILE A 217 -7.97 -1.61 -14.56
C ILE A 217 -7.92 -3.05 -15.10
N GLU A 218 -7.35 -3.28 -16.28
CA GLU A 218 -7.09 -4.58 -16.90
C GLU A 218 -5.97 -5.41 -16.23
N THR A 219 -4.92 -4.82 -15.62
CA THR A 219 -3.81 -5.60 -15.03
C THR A 219 -4.11 -6.04 -13.60
N VAL A 220 -4.70 -5.17 -12.79
CA VAL A 220 -5.31 -5.57 -11.49
C VAL A 220 -6.55 -6.44 -11.75
N GLY A 221 -7.26 -6.17 -12.85
CA GLY A 221 -8.41 -6.94 -13.32
C GLY A 221 -8.07 -8.35 -13.85
N ALA A 222 -6.85 -8.61 -14.30
CA ALA A 222 -6.45 -9.95 -14.72
C ALA A 222 -6.25 -10.91 -13.54
N VAL A 223 -5.88 -10.38 -12.36
CA VAL A 223 -5.64 -11.20 -11.15
C VAL A 223 -6.84 -11.20 -10.19
N MET A 224 -7.67 -10.14 -10.15
CA MET A 224 -8.89 -10.09 -9.30
C MET A 224 -10.19 -9.69 -10.04
N GLY A 225 -10.13 -9.24 -11.28
CA GLY A 225 -11.26 -8.59 -11.98
C GLY A 225 -12.31 -9.52 -12.54
N GLY A 226 -12.06 -10.83 -12.63
CA GLY A 226 -13.08 -11.79 -13.07
C GLY A 226 -14.35 -11.77 -12.19
N VAL A 227 -14.18 -11.49 -10.89
CA VAL A 227 -15.29 -11.50 -9.92
C VAL A 227 -15.82 -10.09 -9.65
N VAL A 228 -14.95 -9.09 -9.53
CA VAL A 228 -15.36 -7.71 -9.17
C VAL A 228 -16.03 -6.99 -10.35
N ALA A 229 -15.56 -7.18 -11.59
CA ALA A 229 -16.18 -6.55 -12.76
C ALA A 229 -17.59 -7.10 -13.02
N ALA A 230 -17.77 -8.42 -12.83
CA ALA A 230 -19.09 -9.06 -12.91
C ALA A 230 -20.03 -8.59 -11.79
N GLY A 231 -19.52 -8.41 -10.56
CA GLY A 231 -20.30 -7.91 -9.42
C GLY A 231 -20.75 -6.46 -9.59
N LEU A 232 -19.86 -5.57 -10.06
CA LEU A 232 -20.20 -4.17 -10.33
C LEU A 232 -21.16 -4.04 -11.52
N ALA A 233 -20.91 -4.76 -12.62
CA ALA A 233 -21.82 -4.78 -13.76
C ALA A 233 -23.20 -5.34 -13.38
N GLY A 234 -23.24 -6.42 -12.59
CA GLY A 234 -24.49 -6.99 -12.08
C GLY A 234 -25.25 -6.03 -11.16
N HIS A 235 -24.54 -5.29 -10.30
CA HIS A 235 -25.15 -4.28 -9.43
C HIS A 235 -25.75 -3.11 -10.23
N PHE A 236 -25.03 -2.59 -11.23
CA PHE A 236 -25.51 -1.52 -12.10
C PHE A 236 -26.71 -1.97 -12.96
N ILE A 237 -26.66 -3.19 -13.50
CA ILE A 237 -27.79 -3.77 -14.26
C ILE A 237 -29.01 -3.97 -13.34
N GLY A 238 -28.79 -4.43 -12.10
CA GLY A 238 -29.85 -4.57 -11.10
C GLY A 238 -30.49 -3.24 -10.69
N GLN A 239 -29.71 -2.17 -10.54
CA GLN A 239 -30.24 -0.84 -10.22
C GLN A 239 -31.00 -0.20 -11.39
N ALA A 240 -30.55 -0.43 -12.63
CA ALA A 240 -31.27 -0.01 -13.83
C ALA A 240 -32.59 -0.78 -14.00
N ALA A 241 -32.58 -2.09 -13.79
CA ALA A 241 -33.77 -2.94 -13.90
C ALA A 241 -34.82 -2.67 -12.80
N THR A 242 -34.41 -2.21 -11.63
CA THR A 242 -35.30 -1.86 -10.51
C THR A 242 -35.78 -0.41 -10.54
N GLY A 243 -35.40 0.38 -11.55
CA GLY A 243 -35.87 1.76 -11.74
C GLY A 243 -35.37 2.75 -10.69
N ARG A 244 -34.29 2.41 -9.95
CA ARG A 244 -33.69 3.29 -8.93
C ARG A 244 -32.77 4.37 -9.51
N LEU A 245 -32.38 4.24 -10.78
CA LEU A 245 -31.67 5.26 -11.54
C LEU A 245 -32.68 6.22 -12.18
N GLY A 246 -33.13 7.23 -11.42
CA GLY A 246 -33.89 8.34 -11.98
C GLY A 246 -34.85 9.00 -11.00
N LYS A 247 -34.38 10.08 -10.36
CA LYS A 247 -35.07 11.36 -10.12
C LYS A 247 -34.23 12.22 -9.17
N GLY A 248 -33.57 13.25 -9.71
CA GLY A 248 -32.96 14.31 -8.90
C GLY A 248 -31.69 14.92 -9.49
N GLY A 249 -31.80 15.61 -10.62
CA GLY A 249 -30.85 16.64 -11.03
C GLY A 249 -31.63 17.93 -11.28
N PRO A 250 -31.17 19.12 -10.83
CA PRO A 250 -31.94 20.35 -10.96
C PRO A 250 -32.04 20.76 -12.43
N LYS A 251 -33.22 21.24 -12.83
CA LYS A 251 -33.42 21.92 -14.12
C LYS A 251 -32.80 23.31 -14.05
N GLU A 252 -31.94 23.63 -15.00
CA GLU A 252 -31.59 25.01 -15.33
C GLU A 252 -32.82 25.69 -15.92
N GLU A 253 -33.33 26.73 -15.26
CA GLU A 253 -34.23 27.71 -15.87
C GLU A 253 -33.43 28.98 -16.12
N GLY A 254 -33.16 29.26 -17.40
CA GLY A 254 -32.85 30.60 -17.86
C GLY A 254 -34.14 31.43 -17.91
N GLY A 255 -34.05 32.69 -17.47
CA GLY A 255 -35.14 33.65 -17.55
C GLY A 255 -34.64 35.06 -17.30
N GLU A 256 -34.83 35.92 -18.31
CA GLU A 256 -34.59 37.35 -18.32
C GLU A 256 -35.34 38.09 -17.19
N ASN A 257 -34.63 38.98 -16.49
CA ASN A 257 -34.93 40.40 -16.23
C ASN A 257 -33.96 40.96 -15.18
#